data_AF-A0A538HCN7-F1
#
_entry.id   AF-A0A538HCN7-F1
#
_cell.length_a   1.000
_cell.length_b   1.000
_cell.length_c   1.000
_cell.angle_alpha   90.00
_cell.angle_beta   90.00
_cell.angle_gamma   90.00
#
_symmetry.space_group_name_H-M   'P 1'
#
loop_
_entity.id
_entity.type
_entity.pdbx_description
1 polymer ?
#
loop_
_entity_poly.entity_id
_entity_poly.type
_entity_poly.pdbx_seq_one_letter_code
_entity_poly.pdbx_strand_id
1 'polypeptide(L)'
;MPPDSIVARVAAWAPGRRDILGAGLAGSKLILLAEDVTAYTQHAEWIQALGATRIVRTERLGPLTERRLALRSGLELEVGIVDPSWASVVPLDEATRRVVENGFRILHDPHGLLRALVAAVVARA
;
A
#
# COMPACT_ATOMS: atom_id res chain seq x y z
N MET A 1 -12.37 10.36 9.85
CA MET A 1 -11.03 10.91 9.52
C MET A 1 -11.02 11.14 8.01
N PRO A 2 -10.68 12.32 7.49
CA PRO A 2 -10.76 12.60 6.06
C PRO A 2 -9.65 11.85 5.29
N PRO A 3 -9.88 11.42 4.03
CA PRO A 3 -8.89 10.73 3.20
C PRO A 3 -7.55 11.47 3.07
N ASP A 4 -7.57 12.80 3.02
CA ASP A 4 -6.33 13.60 2.93
C ASP A 4 -5.41 13.42 4.14
N SER A 5 -5.97 13.06 5.30
CA SER A 5 -5.16 12.84 6.50
C SER A 5 -4.44 11.49 6.49
N ILE A 6 -4.94 10.45 5.78
CA ILE A 6 -4.15 9.23 5.61
C ILE A 6 -3.03 9.46 4.61
N VAL A 7 -3.30 10.20 3.54
CA VAL A 7 -2.29 10.60 2.55
C VAL A 7 -1.14 11.34 3.22
N ALA A 8 -1.44 12.36 4.03
CA ALA A 8 -0.42 13.12 4.75
C ALA A 8 0.40 12.26 5.72
N ARG A 9 -0.27 11.35 6.46
CA ARG A 9 0.40 10.44 7.39
C ARG A 9 1.36 9.48 6.68
N VAL A 10 0.91 8.85 5.60
CA VAL A 10 1.74 7.92 4.82
C VAL A 10 2.90 8.66 4.18
N ALA A 11 2.67 9.83 3.58
CA ALA A 11 3.72 10.65 2.96
C ALA A 11 4.78 11.12 3.98
N ALA A 12 4.42 11.32 5.24
CA ALA A 12 5.37 11.66 6.30
C ALA A 12 6.09 10.42 6.88
N TRP A 13 5.40 9.28 6.96
CA TRP A 13 5.92 8.07 7.59
C TRP A 13 6.81 7.22 6.67
N ALA A 14 6.39 7.00 5.42
CA ALA A 14 7.08 6.10 4.50
C ALA A 14 8.54 6.50 4.20
N PRO A 15 8.90 7.79 4.01
CA PRO A 15 10.30 8.18 3.75
C PRO A 15 11.28 7.84 4.89
N GLY A 16 10.78 7.66 6.11
CA GLY A 16 11.60 7.26 7.27
C GLY A 16 11.87 5.74 7.34
N ARG A 17 11.35 4.95 6.38
CA ARG A 17 11.42 3.49 6.36
C ARG A 17 12.18 3.04 5.12
N ARG A 18 13.40 2.56 5.30
CA ARG A 18 14.26 2.10 4.19
C ARG A 18 13.73 0.83 3.51
N ASP A 19 12.95 0.06 4.25
CA ASP A 19 12.32 -1.19 3.84
C ASP A 19 10.97 -0.97 3.12
N ILE A 20 10.43 0.26 3.10
CA ILE A 20 9.29 0.62 2.26
C ILE A 20 9.81 1.14 0.92
N LEU A 21 9.62 0.34 -0.12
CA LEU A 21 10.08 0.64 -1.47
C LEU A 21 9.05 1.45 -2.27
N GLY A 22 7.82 1.51 -1.78
CA GLY A 22 6.76 2.33 -2.35
C GLY A 22 5.49 2.30 -1.51
N ALA A 23 4.71 3.36 -1.60
CA ALA A 23 3.37 3.44 -1.04
C ALA A 23 2.43 4.19 -2.00
N GLY A 24 1.22 3.70 -2.17
CA GLY A 24 0.21 4.31 -3.02
C GLY A 24 -1.22 4.04 -2.57
N LEU A 25 -2.14 4.90 -2.98
CA LEU A 25 -3.56 4.78 -2.66
C LEU A 25 -4.35 4.40 -3.92
N ALA A 26 -5.11 3.31 -3.83
CA ALA A 26 -6.06 2.87 -4.85
C ALA A 26 -7.49 3.04 -4.29
N GLY A 27 -8.17 4.12 -4.66
CA GLY A 27 -9.42 4.51 -4.01
C GLY A 27 -9.23 4.75 -2.50
N SER A 28 -9.79 3.87 -1.66
CA SER A 28 -9.63 3.88 -0.19
C SER A 28 -8.61 2.87 0.34
N LYS A 29 -8.02 2.04 -0.53
CA LYS A 29 -7.03 1.02 -0.16
C LYS A 29 -5.62 1.59 -0.23
N LEU A 30 -4.87 1.45 0.85
CA LEU A 30 -3.43 1.72 0.88
C LEU A 30 -2.67 0.48 0.41
N ILE A 31 -1.72 0.65 -0.51
CA ILE A 31 -0.75 -0.38 -0.90
C ILE A 31 0.62 0.01 -0.36
N LEU A 32 1.24 -0.91 0.37
CA LEU A 32 2.62 -0.82 0.84
C LEU A 32 3.47 -1.87 0.12
N LEU A 33 4.43 -1.39 -0.66
CA LEU A 33 5.47 -2.21 -1.27
C LEU A 33 6.64 -2.28 -0.29
N ALA A 34 6.85 -3.43 0.32
CA ALA A 34 7.85 -3.66 1.35
C ALA A 34 8.90 -4.67 0.89
N GLU A 35 10.16 -4.44 1.24
CA GLU A 35 11.24 -5.41 1.01
C GLU A 35 11.01 -6.68 1.82
N ASP A 36 10.58 -6.53 3.08
CA ASP A 36 10.17 -7.62 3.96
C ASP A 36 8.71 -7.47 4.39
N VAL A 37 7.83 -8.27 3.77
CA VAL A 37 6.40 -8.31 4.11
C VAL A 37 6.18 -8.78 5.57
N THR A 38 7.07 -9.59 6.13
CA THR A 38 6.93 -10.12 7.50
C THR A 38 7.06 -9.04 8.55
N ALA A 39 7.91 -8.04 8.32
CA ALA A 39 8.05 -6.85 9.16
C ALA A 39 6.73 -6.09 9.36
N TYR A 40 5.80 -6.15 8.40
CA TYR A 40 4.50 -5.47 8.47
C TYR A 40 3.33 -6.40 8.81
N THR A 41 3.53 -7.71 8.75
CA THR A 41 2.49 -8.74 8.96
C THR A 41 2.64 -9.54 10.25
N GLN A 42 3.80 -9.50 10.90
CA GLN A 42 4.01 -10.08 12.24
C GLN A 42 4.02 -9.00 13.33
N HIS A 43 4.40 -7.77 12.98
CA HIS A 43 4.48 -6.64 13.90
C HIS A 43 3.30 -5.67 13.69
N ALA A 44 2.92 -4.94 14.73
CA ALA A 44 1.74 -4.08 14.74
C ALA A 44 2.06 -2.61 15.08
N GLU A 45 3.28 -2.32 15.53
CA GLU A 45 3.71 -1.02 16.03
C GLU A 45 3.60 0.06 14.96
N TRP A 46 3.84 -0.30 13.69
CA TRP A 46 3.78 0.62 12.56
C TRP A 46 2.38 1.22 12.32
N ILE A 47 1.31 0.54 12.73
CA ILE A 47 -0.07 1.00 12.47
C ILE A 47 -0.36 2.32 13.21
N GLN A 48 0.34 2.58 14.31
CA GLN A 48 0.18 3.81 15.11
C GLN A 48 0.61 5.04 14.31
N ALA A 49 1.63 4.92 13.45
CA ALA A 49 2.06 6.00 12.57
C ALA A 49 0.96 6.41 11.58
N LEU A 50 0.14 5.44 11.16
CA LEU A 50 -1.05 5.67 10.33
C LEU A 50 -2.26 6.18 11.14
N GLY A 51 -2.14 6.31 12.46
CA GLY A 51 -3.21 6.72 13.35
C GLY A 51 -4.23 5.62 13.68
N ALA A 52 -3.90 4.37 13.36
CA ALA A 52 -4.69 3.21 13.74
C ALA A 52 -4.47 2.82 15.21
N THR A 53 -5.48 2.20 15.81
CA THR A 53 -5.47 1.77 17.21
C THR A 53 -5.31 0.26 17.35
N ARG A 54 -5.78 -0.52 16.38
CA ARG A 54 -5.66 -1.98 16.35
C ARG A 54 -5.81 -2.54 14.94
N ILE A 55 -5.36 -3.77 14.77
CA ILE A 55 -5.64 -4.60 13.59
C ILE A 55 -6.97 -5.32 13.83
N VAL A 56 -7.92 -5.16 12.92
CA VAL A 56 -9.24 -5.82 12.94
C VAL A 56 -9.15 -7.20 12.33
N ARG A 57 -8.45 -7.32 11.19
CA ARG A 57 -8.32 -8.56 10.42
C ARG A 57 -7.00 -8.58 9.67
N THR A 58 -6.46 -9.78 9.48
CA THR A 58 -5.39 -10.07 8.52
C THR A 58 -5.85 -11.21 7.61
N GLU A 59 -5.67 -11.06 6.30
CA GLU A 59 -6.04 -12.08 5.30
C GLU A 59 -4.98 -12.12 4.19
N ARG A 60 -4.68 -13.31 3.66
CA ARG A 60 -3.80 -13.48 2.50
C ARG A 60 -4.66 -13.66 1.25
N LEU A 61 -4.49 -12.77 0.29
CA LEU A 61 -5.19 -12.73 -1.00
C LEU A 61 -4.16 -12.85 -2.13
N GLY A 62 -3.77 -14.09 -2.44
CA GLY A 62 -2.68 -14.36 -3.39
C GLY A 62 -1.33 -13.79 -2.88
N PRO A 63 -0.63 -12.93 -3.67
CA PRO A 63 0.62 -12.30 -3.24
C PRO A 63 0.41 -11.16 -2.23
N LEU A 64 -0.82 -10.66 -2.08
CA LEU A 64 -1.15 -9.56 -1.19
C LEU A 64 -1.54 -10.07 0.19
N THR A 65 -0.95 -9.50 1.24
CA THR A 65 -1.47 -9.66 2.60
C THR A 65 -2.27 -8.42 2.96
N GLU A 66 -3.58 -8.57 3.12
CA GLU A 66 -4.47 -7.50 3.56
C GLU A 66 -4.48 -7.41 5.08
N ARG A 67 -4.37 -6.18 5.59
CA ARG A 67 -4.67 -5.82 6.97
C ARG A 67 -5.74 -4.75 7.01
N ARG A 68 -6.78 -4.99 7.81
CA ARG A 68 -7.79 -3.98 8.13
C ARG A 68 -7.46 -3.35 9.47
N LEU A 69 -7.33 -2.03 9.47
CA LEU A 69 -6.89 -1.26 10.63
C LEU A 69 -8.04 -0.40 11.14
N ALA A 70 -8.36 -0.53 12.44
CA ALA A 70 -9.32 0.36 13.06
C ALA A 70 -8.68 1.72 13.34
N LEU A 71 -9.29 2.78 12.83
CA LEU A 71 -8.85 4.16 13.04
C LEU A 71 -9.57 4.76 14.24
N ARG A 72 -8.97 5.80 14.87
CA ARG A 72 -9.62 6.52 15.99
C ARG A 72 -10.99 7.10 15.64
N SER A 73 -11.26 7.37 14.38
CA SER A 73 -12.56 7.87 13.94
C SER A 73 -13.64 6.79 13.80
N GLY A 74 -13.35 5.53 14.10
CA GLY A 74 -14.26 4.40 13.90
C GLY A 74 -14.33 3.86 12.47
N LEU A 75 -13.53 4.43 11.54
CA LEU A 75 -13.41 3.91 10.17
C LEU A 75 -12.36 2.80 10.13
N GLU A 76 -12.46 1.93 9.12
CA GLU A 76 -11.43 0.95 8.81
C GLU A 76 -10.59 1.42 7.61
N LEU A 77 -9.27 1.30 7.75
CA LEU A 77 -8.34 1.45 6.64
C LEU A 77 -7.94 0.06 6.15
N GLU A 78 -8.12 -0.18 4.86
CA GLU A 78 -7.59 -1.38 4.21
C GLU A 78 -6.16 -1.14 3.74
N VAL A 79 -5.24 -2.01 4.16
CA VAL A 79 -3.82 -1.95 3.79
C VAL A 79 -3.41 -3.26 3.13
N GLY A 80 -3.07 -3.21 1.85
CA GLY A 80 -2.41 -4.30 1.15
C GLY A 80 -0.89 -4.21 1.31
N ILE A 81 -0.27 -5.25 1.84
CA ILE A 81 1.17 -5.36 2.02
C ILE A 81 1.67 -6.39 1.00
N VAL A 82 2.61 -5.97 0.16
CA VAL A 82 3.11 -6.74 -0.98
C VAL A 82 4.63 -6.61 -1.07
N ASP A 83 5.29 -7.64 -1.59
CA ASP A 83 6.72 -7.61 -1.91
C ASP A 83 6.97 -6.94 -3.28
N PRO A 84 8.23 -6.61 -3.65
CA PRO A 84 8.56 -5.86 -4.86
C PRO A 84 8.02 -6.49 -6.15
N SER A 85 7.85 -7.82 -6.19
CA SER A 85 7.38 -8.52 -7.39
C SER A 85 5.95 -8.14 -7.79
N TRP A 86 5.15 -7.61 -6.86
CA TRP A 86 3.83 -7.07 -7.16
C TRP A 86 3.89 -5.91 -8.15
N ALA A 87 4.95 -5.10 -8.12
CA ALA A 87 5.17 -4.02 -9.06
C ALA A 87 5.86 -4.47 -10.36
N SER A 88 6.04 -5.78 -10.58
CA SER A 88 6.61 -6.30 -11.83
C SER A 88 5.70 -6.01 -13.02
N VAL A 89 6.31 -5.56 -14.12
CA VAL A 89 5.62 -5.25 -15.38
C VAL A 89 5.83 -6.31 -16.46
N VAL A 90 6.62 -7.35 -16.16
CA VAL A 90 6.93 -8.48 -17.06
C VAL A 90 6.97 -9.81 -16.25
N PRO A 91 5.89 -10.60 -16.24
CA PRO A 91 4.55 -10.24 -16.69
C PRO A 91 3.87 -9.26 -15.72
N LEU A 92 2.97 -8.42 -16.24
CA LEU A 92 2.08 -7.61 -15.41
C LEU A 92 0.89 -8.46 -14.99
N ASP A 93 0.70 -8.65 -13.68
CA ASP A 93 -0.44 -9.35 -13.11
C ASP A 93 -1.76 -8.59 -13.35
N GLU A 94 -2.81 -9.33 -13.69
CA GLU A 94 -4.12 -8.75 -14.06
C GLU A 94 -4.85 -8.15 -12.86
N ALA A 95 -4.73 -8.74 -11.67
CA ALA A 95 -5.32 -8.17 -10.46
C ALA A 95 -4.62 -6.86 -10.09
N THR A 96 -3.30 -6.82 -10.23
CA THR A 96 -2.48 -5.61 -10.06
C THR A 96 -2.88 -4.52 -11.05
N ARG A 97 -3.06 -4.86 -12.34
CA ARG A 97 -3.53 -3.91 -13.36
C ARG A 97 -4.84 -3.25 -12.93
N ARG A 98 -5.83 -4.05 -12.51
CA ARG A 98 -7.15 -3.53 -12.08
C ARG A 98 -7.04 -2.60 -10.87
N VAL A 99 -6.13 -2.87 -9.93
CA VAL A 99 -5.87 -1.95 -8.80
C VAL A 99 -5.39 -0.60 -9.31
N VAL A 100 -4.53 -0.60 -10.33
CA VAL A 100 -3.97 0.63 -10.89
C VAL A 100 -4.98 1.40 -11.75
N GLU A 101 -5.75 0.71 -12.59
CA GLU A 101 -6.77 1.30 -13.48
C GLU A 101 -7.89 2.02 -12.71
N ASN A 102 -8.21 1.56 -11.50
CA ASN A 102 -9.20 2.19 -10.63
C ASN A 102 -8.72 3.51 -9.97
N GLY A 103 -7.57 4.03 -10.40
CA GLY A 103 -7.00 5.29 -9.92
C GLY A 103 -5.98 5.06 -8.81
N PHE A 104 -4.70 5.07 -9.18
CA PHE A 104 -3.58 4.87 -8.26
C PHE A 104 -2.81 6.17 -8.02
N ARG A 105 -2.87 6.68 -6.78
CA ARG A 105 -2.11 7.85 -6.35
C ARG A 105 -0.84 7.42 -5.62
N ILE A 106 0.31 7.67 -6.22
CA ILE A 106 1.61 7.41 -5.59
C ILE A 106 1.84 8.43 -4.47
N LEU A 107 2.21 7.93 -3.29
CA LEU A 107 2.49 8.73 -2.08
C LEU A 107 3.98 8.72 -1.73
N HIS A 108 4.65 7.60 -1.99
CA HIS A 108 6.09 7.43 -1.82
C HIS A 108 6.58 6.42 -2.86
N ASP A 109 7.68 6.72 -3.55
CA ASP A 109 8.26 5.83 -4.57
C ASP A 109 9.70 6.25 -4.86
N PRO A 110 10.65 5.98 -3.94
CA PRO A 110 12.04 6.41 -4.06
C PRO A 110 12.77 5.72 -5.22
N HIS A 111 12.31 4.52 -5.61
CA HIS A 111 12.95 3.72 -6.66
C HIS A 111 12.24 3.78 -8.02
N GLY A 112 11.07 4.42 -8.11
CA GLY A 112 10.33 4.53 -9.36
C GLY A 112 9.56 3.26 -9.75
N LEU A 113 9.41 2.29 -8.84
CA LEU A 113 8.75 1.02 -9.09
C LEU A 113 7.26 1.23 -9.35
N LEU A 114 6.61 2.04 -8.53
CA LEU A 114 5.18 2.34 -8.69
C LEU A 114 4.94 3.23 -9.91
N ARG A 115 5.82 4.19 -10.19
CA ARG A 115 5.76 4.98 -11.43
C ARG A 115 5.87 4.10 -12.68
N ALA A 116 6.80 3.14 -12.69
CA ALA A 116 6.95 2.19 -13.79
C ALA A 116 5.70 1.32 -13.97
N LEU A 117 5.13 0.82 -12.87
CA LEU A 117 3.87 0.07 -12.89
C LEU A 117 2.72 0.87 -13.49
N VAL A 118 2.51 2.10 -12.99
CA VAL A 118 1.44 2.99 -13.49
C VAL A 118 1.63 3.28 -14.99
N ALA A 119 2.85 3.59 -15.42
CA ALA A 119 3.16 3.83 -16.83
C ALA A 119 2.87 2.60 -17.71
N ALA A 120 3.21 1.39 -17.24
CA ALA A 120 2.98 0.15 -17.97
C ALA A 120 1.49 -0.22 -18.11
N VAL A 121 0.65 0.21 -17.15
CA VAL A 121 -0.81 0.05 -17.21
C VAL A 121 -1.40 1.07 -18.19
N VAL A 122 -1.02 2.34 -18.08
CA VAL A 122 -1.54 3.42 -18.95
C VAL A 122 -1.13 3.22 -20.41
N ALA A 123 0.08 2.75 -20.69
CA ALA A 123 0.54 2.49 -22.07
C ALA A 123 -0.19 1.32 -22.76
N ARG A 124 -1.00 0.56 -22.02
CA ARG A 124 -1.76 -0.61 -22.50
C ARG A 124 -3.28 -0.39 -22.49
N ALA A 125 -3.74 0.77 -22.02
CA ALA A 125 -5.14 1.20 -22.06
C ALA A 125 -5.46 1.88 -23.40
#